data_AF-A0A2P2M6Z2-F1
#
_entry.id   AF-A0A2P2M6Z2-F1
#
_cell.length_a   1.000
_cell.length_b   1.000
_cell.length_c   1.000
_cell.angle_alpha   90.00
_cell.angle_beta   90.00
_cell.angle_gamma   90.00
#
_symmetry.space_group_name_H-M   'P 1'
#
loop_
_entity.id
_entity.type
_entity.pdbx_description
1 polymer ?
#
loop_
_entity_poly.entity_id
_entity_poly.type
_entity_poly.pdbx_seq_one_letter_code
_entity_poly.pdbx_strand_id
1 'polypeptide(L)'
;MGDQLARAEEFEKKAEKKLNGWGLFGSKYEDAADLFDKAANSFKLAKSWDKAGSVYIKLSNCHLKLDSKHEAAQAYVDAAHCYKKTSTNEAISCLGQAVDMFCDIGRINMAARYYKEIAELYESEANIEKAMEYFERAADFFQNEEVTTSANQCKQKVAQFAAQLEQ
;
A
#
# COMPACT_ATOMS: atom_id res chain seq x y z
N MET A 1 3.16 -12.66 22.76
CA MET A 1 2.20 -12.18 21.73
C MET A 1 1.06 -11.36 22.34
N GLY A 2 0.43 -11.80 23.44
CA GLY A 2 -0.66 -11.04 24.09
C GLY A 2 -0.31 -9.60 24.50
N ASP A 3 0.92 -9.36 25.00
CA ASP A 3 1.37 -8.01 25.38
C ASP A 3 1.40 -7.02 24.19
N GLN A 4 1.86 -7.47 23.02
CA GLN A 4 1.93 -6.61 21.82
C GLN A 4 0.54 -6.31 21.26
N LEU A 5 -0.38 -7.27 21.32
CA LEU A 5 -1.75 -7.08 20.87
C LEU A 5 -2.49 -6.05 21.73
N ALA A 6 -2.41 -6.18 23.06
CA ALA A 6 -3.04 -5.24 23.99
C ALA A 6 -2.46 -3.82 23.83
N ARG A 7 -1.14 -3.70 23.67
CA ARG A 7 -0.48 -2.41 23.43
C ARG A 7 -0.94 -1.77 22.11
N ALA A 8 -1.09 -2.57 21.06
CA ALA A 8 -1.58 -2.09 19.77
C ALA A 8 -3.00 -1.51 19.88
N GLU A 9 -3.92 -2.25 20.51
CA GLU A 9 -5.31 -1.82 20.74
C GLU A 9 -5.38 -0.56 21.62
N GLU A 10 -4.49 -0.44 22.62
CA GLU A 10 -4.40 0.76 23.45
C GLU A 10 -3.97 1.98 22.64
N PHE A 11 -2.94 1.85 21.79
CA PHE A 11 -2.49 2.94 20.92
C PHE A 11 -3.55 3.35 19.91
N GLU A 12 -4.20 2.38 19.25
CA GLU A 12 -5.27 2.63 18.29
C GLU A 12 -6.42 3.39 18.95
N LYS A 13 -6.87 2.94 20.13
CA LYS A 13 -7.93 3.61 20.89
C LYS A 13 -7.54 5.04 21.30
N LYS A 14 -6.28 5.29 21.64
CA LYS A 14 -5.79 6.65 21.94
C LYS A 14 -5.79 7.52 20.69
N ALA A 15 -5.38 6.99 19.53
CA ALA A 15 -5.41 7.70 18.26
C ALA A 15 -6.84 8.10 17.87
N GLU A 16 -7.80 7.18 17.97
CA GLU A 16 -9.22 7.46 17.69
C GLU A 16 -9.80 8.52 18.62
N LYS A 17 -9.45 8.48 19.91
CA LYS A 17 -9.83 9.54 20.86
C LYS A 17 -9.25 10.90 20.48
N LYS A 18 -8.02 10.95 19.97
CA LYS A 18 -7.40 12.20 19.49
C LYS A 18 -8.14 12.76 18.28
N LEU A 19 -8.52 11.91 17.31
CA LEU A 19 -9.29 12.34 16.14
C LEU A 19 -10.68 12.89 16.48
N ASN A 20 -11.33 12.29 17.49
CA ASN A 20 -12.66 12.68 17.98
C ASN A 20 -12.64 13.83 19.00
N GLY A 21 -11.46 14.17 19.53
CA GLY A 21 -11.29 15.24 20.51
C GLY A 21 -11.37 16.63 19.88
N TRP A 22 -11.88 17.60 20.65
CA TRP A 22 -11.83 19.02 20.30
C TRP A 22 -10.49 19.61 20.76
N GLY A 23 -9.49 19.64 19.88
CA GLY A 23 -8.13 20.13 20.19
C GLY A 23 -7.92 21.57 19.76
N LEU A 24 -7.46 22.43 20.68
CA LEU A 24 -7.23 23.87 20.48
C LEU A 24 -5.77 24.23 20.10
N PHE A 25 -4.84 23.26 20.13
CA PHE A 25 -3.42 23.47 19.77
C PHE A 25 -2.85 22.18 19.13
N GLY A 26 -2.18 22.31 17.98
CA GLY A 26 -1.62 21.20 17.19
C GLY A 26 -2.62 20.54 16.23
N SER A 27 -2.13 19.92 15.15
CA SER A 27 -3.00 19.14 14.26
C SER A 27 -3.33 17.81 14.92
N LYS A 28 -4.59 17.59 15.31
CA LYS A 28 -5.05 16.30 15.88
C LYS A 28 -4.71 15.08 15.02
N TYR A 29 -4.48 15.29 13.73
CA TYR A 29 -4.08 14.26 12.78
C TYR A 29 -2.61 13.86 12.93
N GLU A 30 -1.73 14.76 13.36
CA GLU A 30 -0.31 14.48 13.64
C GLU A 30 -0.19 13.59 14.89
N ASP A 31 -0.83 14.00 15.99
CA ASP A 31 -0.93 13.21 17.22
C ASP A 31 -1.53 11.81 16.96
N ALA A 32 -2.55 11.73 16.10
CA ALA A 32 -3.19 10.46 15.75
C ALA A 32 -2.30 9.60 14.85
N ALA A 33 -1.59 10.19 13.89
CA ALA A 33 -0.66 9.50 13.02
C ALA A 33 0.45 8.79 13.83
N ASP A 34 1.09 9.50 14.75
CA ASP A 34 2.13 8.92 15.63
C ASP A 34 1.62 7.72 16.45
N LEU A 35 0.37 7.78 16.89
CA LEU A 35 -0.25 6.70 17.66
C LEU A 35 -0.67 5.53 16.77
N PHE A 36 -1.19 5.79 15.56
CA PHE A 36 -1.52 4.75 14.60
C PHE A 36 -0.27 4.02 14.10
N ASP A 37 0.85 4.71 13.87
CA ASP A 37 2.11 4.05 13.50
C ASP A 37 2.59 3.08 14.60
N LYS A 38 2.58 3.53 15.86
CA LYS A 38 2.90 2.68 17.02
C LYS A 38 1.94 1.49 17.15
N ALA A 39 0.65 1.70 16.89
CA ALA A 39 -0.35 0.64 16.89
C ALA A 39 -0.10 -0.38 15.78
N ALA A 40 0.11 0.07 14.54
CA ALA A 40 0.35 -0.78 13.38
C ALA A 40 1.61 -1.63 13.56
N ASN A 41 2.70 -1.03 14.03
CA ASN A 41 3.94 -1.72 14.35
C ASN A 41 3.74 -2.79 15.45
N SER A 42 2.96 -2.48 16.48
CA SER A 42 2.62 -3.44 17.55
C SER A 42 1.75 -4.59 17.03
N PHE A 43 0.75 -4.32 16.16
CA PHE A 43 -0.05 -5.36 15.50
C PHE A 43 0.80 -6.25 14.58
N LYS A 44 1.77 -5.69 13.84
CA LYS A 44 2.75 -6.46 13.05
C LYS A 44 3.58 -7.39 13.92
N LEU A 45 4.11 -6.91 15.05
CA LEU A 45 4.86 -7.74 16.01
C LEU A 45 3.98 -8.84 16.63
N ALA A 46 2.69 -8.57 16.79
CA ALA A 46 1.70 -9.56 17.22
C ALA A 46 1.23 -10.50 16.09
N LYS A 47 1.75 -10.36 14.86
CA LYS A 47 1.33 -11.08 13.64
C LYS A 47 -0.16 -10.93 13.31
N SER A 48 -0.79 -9.86 13.80
CA SER A 48 -2.19 -9.52 13.52
C SER A 48 -2.25 -8.67 12.25
N TRP A 49 -1.97 -9.29 11.11
CA TRP A 49 -1.76 -8.60 9.84
C TRP A 49 -2.97 -7.81 9.36
N ASP A 50 -4.20 -8.34 9.49
CA ASP A 50 -5.42 -7.61 9.12
C ASP A 50 -5.62 -6.35 9.94
N LYS A 51 -5.39 -6.43 11.25
CA LYS A 51 -5.47 -5.27 12.14
C LYS A 51 -4.38 -4.26 11.81
N ALA A 52 -3.15 -4.71 11.57
CA ALA A 52 -2.07 -3.82 11.15
C ALA A 52 -2.41 -3.09 9.85
N GLY A 53 -2.89 -3.81 8.83
CA GLY A 53 -3.30 -3.23 7.55
C GLY A 53 -4.39 -2.17 7.71
N SER A 54 -5.43 -2.47 8.50
CA SER A 54 -6.51 -1.52 8.79
C SER A 54 -6.01 -0.25 9.49
N VAL A 55 -5.09 -0.40 10.44
CA VAL A 55 -4.49 0.74 11.14
C VAL A 55 -3.58 1.55 10.22
N TYR A 56 -2.81 0.93 9.33
CA TYR A 56 -2.04 1.67 8.32
C TYR A 56 -2.93 2.47 7.36
N ILE A 57 -4.12 1.98 7.02
CA ILE A 57 -5.10 2.78 6.27
C ILE A 57 -5.57 3.99 7.09
N LYS A 58 -5.82 3.82 8.41
CA LYS A 58 -6.14 4.96 9.30
C LYS A 58 -4.99 5.97 9.38
N LEU A 59 -3.75 5.49 9.45
CA LEU A 59 -2.54 6.32 9.40
C LEU A 59 -2.46 7.11 8.09
N SER A 60 -2.64 6.44 6.95
CA SER A 60 -2.66 7.08 5.64
C SER A 60 -3.70 8.21 5.56
N ASN A 61 -4.91 7.96 6.05
CA ASN A 61 -5.95 8.98 6.13
C ASN A 61 -5.56 10.20 6.99
N CYS A 62 -4.78 9.99 8.06
CA CYS A 62 -4.23 11.11 8.84
C CYS A 62 -3.23 11.91 8.01
N HIS A 63 -2.31 11.25 7.31
CA HIS A 63 -1.35 11.92 6.42
C HIS A 63 -2.04 12.70 5.29
N LEU A 64 -3.13 12.18 4.71
CA LEU A 64 -3.93 12.94 3.73
C LEU A 64 -4.54 14.21 4.33
N LYS A 65 -5.00 14.17 5.59
CA LYS A 65 -5.52 15.36 6.27
C LYS A 65 -4.44 16.39 6.62
N LEU A 66 -3.18 15.96 6.64
CA LEU A 66 -1.99 16.80 6.80
C LEU A 66 -1.37 17.23 5.45
N ASP A 67 -2.03 16.91 4.33
CA ASP A 67 -1.51 17.13 2.96
C ASP A 67 -0.14 16.46 2.68
N SER A 68 0.19 15.44 3.47
CA SER A 68 1.42 14.65 3.38
C SER A 68 1.20 13.45 2.46
N LYS A 69 0.99 13.71 1.16
CA LYS A 69 0.60 12.68 0.17
C LYS A 69 1.63 11.55 0.01
N HIS A 70 2.92 11.86 0.12
CA HIS A 70 3.97 10.85 -0.01
C HIS A 70 3.90 9.84 1.14
N GLU A 71 3.74 10.34 2.36
CA GLU A 71 3.60 9.57 3.60
C GLU A 71 2.29 8.77 3.59
N ALA A 72 1.20 9.37 3.10
CA ALA A 72 -0.07 8.67 2.90
C ALA A 72 0.07 7.46 1.95
N ALA A 73 0.75 7.64 0.82
CA ALA A 73 0.99 6.57 -0.14
C ALA A 73 1.86 5.46 0.45
N GLN A 74 2.92 5.81 1.19
CA GLN A 74 3.76 4.83 1.89
C GLN A 74 2.96 4.03 2.94
N ALA A 75 2.09 4.69 3.70
CA ALA A 75 1.22 3.99 4.65
C ALA A 75 0.26 3.00 3.95
N TYR A 76 -0.25 3.32 2.76
CA TYR A 76 -1.02 2.36 1.96
C TYR A 76 -0.18 1.16 1.48
N VAL A 77 1.09 1.38 1.11
CA VAL A 77 2.03 0.30 0.77
C VAL A 77 2.26 -0.60 1.99
N ASP A 78 2.46 -0.03 3.17
CA ASP A 78 2.61 -0.79 4.41
C ASP A 78 1.35 -1.59 4.76
N ALA A 79 0.16 -1.01 4.51
CA ALA A 79 -1.10 -1.73 4.62
C ALA A 79 -1.15 -2.92 3.65
N ALA A 80 -0.80 -2.71 2.39
CA ALA A 80 -0.76 -3.76 1.39
C ALA A 80 0.18 -4.91 1.76
N HIS A 81 1.39 -4.59 2.24
CA HIS A 81 2.34 -5.60 2.69
C HIS A 81 1.80 -6.45 3.86
N CYS A 82 0.98 -5.86 4.74
CA CYS A 82 0.27 -6.62 5.76
C CYS A 82 -0.80 -7.52 5.13
N TYR A 83 -1.64 -6.96 4.27
CA TYR A 83 -2.72 -7.70 3.62
C TYR A 83 -2.23 -8.81 2.70
N LYS A 84 -1.04 -8.73 2.10
CA LYS A 84 -0.43 -9.85 1.35
C LYS A 84 -0.33 -11.15 2.16
N LYS A 85 -0.43 -11.09 3.50
CA LYS A 85 -0.42 -12.26 4.39
C LYS A 85 -1.81 -12.84 4.67
N THR A 86 -2.88 -12.13 4.34
CA THR A 86 -4.24 -12.46 4.76
C THR A 86 -5.24 -12.37 3.62
N SER A 87 -5.13 -11.37 2.75
CA SER A 87 -5.92 -11.21 1.55
C SER A 87 -5.19 -10.44 0.44
N THR A 88 -5.05 -11.11 -0.72
CA THR A 88 -4.51 -10.52 -1.94
C THR A 88 -5.37 -9.37 -2.47
N ASN A 89 -6.69 -9.48 -2.39
CA ASN A 89 -7.62 -8.45 -2.89
C ASN A 89 -7.46 -7.13 -2.11
N GLU A 90 -7.40 -7.19 -0.77
CA GLU A 90 -7.15 -5.99 0.04
C GLU A 90 -5.75 -5.41 -0.21
N ALA A 91 -4.74 -6.26 -0.45
CA ALA A 91 -3.41 -5.81 -0.81
C ALA A 91 -3.40 -5.05 -2.15
N ILE A 92 -4.05 -5.59 -3.19
CA ILE A 92 -4.17 -4.94 -4.50
C ILE A 92 -4.90 -3.60 -4.37
N SER A 93 -5.99 -3.56 -3.60
CA SER A 93 -6.74 -2.31 -3.36
C SER A 93 -5.86 -1.24 -2.71
N CYS A 94 -5.09 -1.61 -1.68
CA CYS A 94 -4.17 -0.69 -1.00
C CYS A 94 -3.03 -0.22 -1.93
N LEU A 95 -2.42 -1.12 -2.70
CA LEU A 95 -1.40 -0.74 -3.69
C LEU A 95 -1.97 0.19 -4.77
N GLY A 96 -3.22 -0.03 -5.20
CA GLY A 96 -3.89 0.85 -6.16
C GLY A 96 -4.01 2.28 -5.63
N GLN A 97 -4.46 2.44 -4.37
CA GLN A 97 -4.50 3.75 -3.72
C GLN A 97 -3.11 4.40 -3.62
N ALA A 98 -2.08 3.62 -3.29
CA ALA A 98 -0.71 4.13 -3.25
C ALA A 98 -0.21 4.58 -4.63
N VAL A 99 -0.50 3.82 -5.68
CA VAL A 99 -0.15 4.16 -7.07
C VAL A 99 -0.78 5.48 -7.48
N ASP A 100 -2.10 5.64 -7.27
CA ASP A 100 -2.82 6.87 -7.63
C ASP A 100 -2.19 8.09 -6.93
N MET A 101 -1.85 7.96 -5.65
CA MET A 101 -1.17 9.02 -4.90
C MET A 101 0.25 9.30 -5.41
N PHE A 102 1.04 8.28 -5.75
CA PHE A 102 2.38 8.49 -6.32
C PHE A 102 2.32 9.16 -7.69
N CYS A 103 1.33 8.81 -8.52
CA CYS A 103 1.05 9.49 -9.79
C CYS A 103 0.72 10.98 -9.56
N ASP A 104 -0.18 11.28 -8.62
CA ASP A 104 -0.59 12.65 -8.29
C ASP A 104 0.58 13.55 -7.88
N ILE A 105 1.59 13.01 -7.20
CA ILE A 105 2.78 13.76 -6.76
C ILE A 105 3.97 13.62 -7.71
N GLY A 106 3.75 13.07 -8.93
CA GLY A 106 4.78 12.94 -9.97
C GLY A 106 5.88 11.92 -9.67
N ARG A 107 5.67 10.99 -8.72
CA ARG A 107 6.61 9.91 -8.38
C ARG A 107 6.38 8.69 -9.27
N ILE A 108 6.52 8.87 -10.58
CA ILE A 108 6.18 7.87 -11.61
C ILE A 108 6.99 6.58 -11.45
N ASN A 109 8.29 6.67 -11.11
CA ASN A 109 9.10 5.48 -10.80
C ASN A 109 8.51 4.60 -9.70
N MET A 110 7.95 5.22 -8.64
CA MET A 110 7.34 4.49 -7.52
C MET A 110 6.02 3.85 -7.95
N ALA A 111 5.18 4.59 -8.66
CA ALA A 111 3.95 4.07 -9.24
C ALA A 111 4.20 2.84 -10.14
N ALA A 112 5.23 2.90 -11.00
CA ALA A 112 5.63 1.79 -11.86
C ALA A 112 5.99 0.52 -11.06
N ARG A 113 6.72 0.67 -9.96
CA ARG A 113 7.10 -0.45 -9.08
C ARG A 113 5.87 -1.11 -8.46
N TYR A 114 4.91 -0.33 -8.00
CA TYR A 114 3.70 -0.87 -7.38
C TYR A 114 2.70 -1.40 -8.40
N TYR A 115 2.64 -0.88 -9.63
CA TYR A 115 1.94 -1.55 -10.73
C TYR A 115 2.53 -2.93 -11.03
N LYS A 116 3.86 -3.04 -11.07
CA LYS A 116 4.53 -4.34 -11.23
C LYS A 116 4.16 -5.29 -10.09
N GLU A 117 4.16 -4.81 -8.85
CA GLU A 117 3.77 -5.63 -7.70
C GLU A 117 2.30 -6.08 -7.75
N ILE A 118 1.37 -5.21 -8.16
CA ILE A 118 -0.03 -5.60 -8.39
C ILE A 118 -0.12 -6.69 -9.47
N ALA A 119 0.66 -6.56 -10.56
CA ALA A 119 0.71 -7.57 -11.61
C ALA A 119 1.19 -8.93 -11.09
N GLU A 120 2.22 -8.95 -10.25
CA GLU A 120 2.74 -10.15 -9.60
C GLU A 120 1.71 -10.80 -8.65
N LEU A 121 0.86 -9.99 -7.99
CA LEU A 121 -0.24 -10.49 -7.18
C LEU A 121 -1.30 -11.17 -8.04
N TYR A 122 -1.72 -10.56 -9.15
CA TYR A 122 -2.66 -11.20 -10.09
C TYR A 122 -2.07 -12.44 -10.76
N GLU A 123 -0.77 -12.45 -11.07
CA GLU A 123 -0.06 -13.64 -11.53
C GLU A 123 -0.18 -14.78 -10.50
N SER A 124 0.00 -14.48 -9.21
CA SER A 124 -0.10 -15.49 -8.15
C SER A 124 -1.50 -16.05 -7.95
N GLU A 125 -2.54 -15.29 -8.32
CA GLU A 125 -3.94 -15.74 -8.32
C GLU A 125 -4.35 -16.41 -9.64
N ALA A 126 -3.40 -16.63 -10.56
CA ALA A 126 -3.65 -17.15 -11.91
C ALA A 126 -4.61 -16.28 -12.75
N ASN A 127 -4.78 -15.01 -12.40
CA ASN A 127 -5.54 -14.05 -13.19
C ASN A 127 -4.61 -13.40 -14.23
N ILE A 128 -4.32 -14.17 -15.27
CA ILE A 128 -3.32 -13.82 -16.29
C ILE A 128 -3.72 -12.56 -17.06
N GLU A 129 -5.00 -12.38 -17.38
CA GLU A 129 -5.50 -11.18 -18.08
C GLU A 129 -5.20 -9.91 -17.29
N LYS A 130 -5.51 -9.90 -15.98
CA LYS A 130 -5.21 -8.74 -15.13
C LYS A 130 -3.70 -8.58 -14.91
N ALA A 131 -2.97 -9.67 -14.75
CA ALA A 131 -1.51 -9.61 -14.62
C ALA A 131 -0.89 -8.91 -15.84
N MET A 132 -1.30 -9.27 -17.06
CA MET A 132 -0.85 -8.63 -18.30
C MET A 132 -1.16 -7.13 -18.31
N GLU A 133 -2.41 -6.74 -18.05
CA GLU A 133 -2.85 -5.33 -18.02
C GLU A 133 -1.95 -4.48 -17.11
N TYR A 134 -1.63 -4.98 -15.92
CA TYR A 134 -0.79 -4.25 -14.96
C TYR A 134 0.70 -4.29 -15.30
N PHE A 135 1.22 -5.38 -15.86
CA PHE A 135 2.60 -5.42 -16.37
C PHE A 135 2.81 -4.47 -17.55
N GLU A 136 1.83 -4.30 -18.44
CA GLU A 136 1.86 -3.31 -19.52
C GLU A 136 1.96 -1.89 -18.97
N ARG A 137 1.07 -1.53 -18.03
CA ARG A 137 1.13 -0.21 -17.35
C ARG A 137 2.46 0.04 -16.66
N ALA A 138 2.99 -0.96 -15.95
CA ALA A 138 4.30 -0.86 -15.31
C ALA A 138 5.41 -0.64 -16.34
N ALA A 139 5.37 -1.36 -17.47
CA ALA A 139 6.35 -1.23 -18.54
C ALA A 139 6.35 0.18 -19.16
N ASP A 140 5.18 0.75 -19.42
CA ASP A 140 5.03 2.09 -19.97
C ASP A 140 5.61 3.15 -19.04
N PHE A 141 5.31 3.04 -17.73
CA PHE A 141 5.83 3.98 -16.75
C PHE A 141 7.35 3.86 -16.59
N PHE A 142 7.89 2.64 -16.53
CA PHE A 142 9.33 2.43 -16.50
C PHE A 142 10.03 2.92 -17.77
N GLN A 143 9.39 2.80 -18.94
CA GLN A 143 9.93 3.30 -20.19
C GLN A 143 10.00 4.83 -20.20
N ASN A 144 8.97 5.50 -19.69
CA ASN A 144 8.92 6.96 -19.57
C ASN A 144 10.00 7.49 -18.61
N GLU A 145 10.29 6.75 -17.53
CA GLU A 145 11.34 7.07 -16.55
C GLU A 145 12.73 6.55 -16.96
N GLU A 146 12.90 6.10 -18.21
CA GLU A 146 14.15 5.54 -18.77
C GLU A 146 14.72 4.32 -18.01
N VAL A 147 13.90 3.64 -17.20
CA VAL A 147 14.25 2.41 -16.47
C VAL A 147 14.10 1.19 -17.37
N THR A 148 14.93 1.13 -18.39
CA THR A 148 14.84 0.15 -19.49
C THR A 148 14.88 -1.30 -19.02
N THR A 149 15.71 -1.65 -18.04
CA THR A 149 15.78 -3.02 -17.51
C THR A 149 14.44 -3.47 -16.93
N SER A 150 13.80 -2.65 -16.10
CA SER A 150 12.51 -2.98 -15.49
C SER A 150 11.38 -2.98 -16.52
N ALA A 151 11.40 -2.05 -17.48
CA ALA A 151 10.46 -2.04 -18.59
C ALA A 151 10.54 -3.34 -19.42
N ASN A 152 11.75 -3.78 -19.75
CA ASN A 152 11.97 -5.01 -20.51
C ASN A 152 11.53 -6.26 -19.75
N GLN A 153 11.77 -6.33 -18.43
CA GLN A 153 11.27 -7.42 -17.59
C GLN A 153 9.73 -7.50 -17.62
N CYS A 154 9.06 -6.36 -17.55
CA CYS A 154 7.59 -6.32 -17.62
C CYS A 154 7.09 -6.75 -19.00
N LYS A 155 7.70 -6.24 -20.08
CA LYS A 155 7.36 -6.63 -21.47
C LYS A 155 7.56 -8.13 -21.73
N GLN A 156 8.62 -8.73 -21.18
CA GLN A 156 8.85 -10.17 -21.27
C GLN A 156 7.74 -10.97 -20.61
N LYS A 157 7.26 -10.55 -19.43
CA LYS A 157 6.12 -11.16 -18.75
C LYS A 157 4.84 -11.06 -19.57
N VAL A 158 4.55 -9.89 -20.15
CA VAL A 158 3.39 -9.70 -21.03
C VAL A 158 3.44 -10.64 -22.23
N ALA A 159 4.59 -10.73 -22.92
CA ALA A 159 4.76 -11.61 -24.07
C ALA A 159 4.61 -13.10 -23.70
N GLN A 160 5.13 -13.50 -22.54
CA GLN A 160 4.98 -14.86 -22.02
C GLN A 160 3.50 -15.21 -21.78
N PHE A 161 2.75 -14.31 -21.15
CA PHE A 161 1.34 -14.53 -20.85
C PHE A 161 0.45 -14.48 -22.09
N ALA A 162 0.73 -13.58 -23.04
CA ALA A 162 0.03 -13.55 -24.32
C ALA A 162 0.15 -14.89 -25.05
N ALA A 163 1.37 -15.44 -25.13
CA ALA A 163 1.61 -16.74 -25.74
C ALA A 163 0.93 -17.90 -25.01
N GLN A 164 0.70 -17.79 -23.69
CA GLN A 164 -0.03 -18.78 -22.90
C GLN A 164 -1.54 -18.75 -23.16
N LEU A 165 -2.12 -17.57 -23.40
CA LEU A 165 -3.56 -17.41 -23.67
C LEU A 165 -3.97 -17.82 -25.09
N GLU A 166 -3.02 -17.83 -26.03
CA GLU A 166 -3.24 -18.25 -27.42
C GLU A 166 -3.22 -19.78 -27.62
N GLN A 167 -2.87 -20.57 -26.60
CA GLN A 167 -2.82 -22.05 -26.62
C GLN A 167 -4.12 -22.69 -26.10
#